data_AF-A0AAW4UWW6-F1
#
_entry.id   AF-A0AAW4UWW6-F1
#
_cell.length_a   1.000
_cell.length_b   1.000
_cell.length_c   1.000
_cell.angle_alpha   90.00
_cell.angle_beta   90.00
_cell.angle_gamma   90.00
#
_symmetry.space_group_name_H-M   'P 1'
#
loop_
_entity.id
_entity.type
_entity.pdbx_description
1 polymer ?
#
loop_
_entity_poly.entity_id
_entity_poly.type
_entity_poly.pdbx_seq_one_letter_code
_entity_poly.pdbx_strand_id
1 'polypeptide(L)' 'PAEATDYFYALSKHSNYIQTKQIAKNIVYKTSTEYGDLDITINLSKPEKDPKSIAREKNAKKGHYPKCLLCMENEG' A
#
# COMPACT_ATOMS: atom_id res chain seq x y z
N PRO A 1 16.70 -10.00 -22.40
CA PRO A 1 15.99 -9.01 -21.54
C PRO A 1 15.50 -9.62 -20.22
N ALA A 2 14.91 -10.82 -20.26
CA ALA A 2 14.40 -11.52 -19.06
C ALA A 2 15.45 -11.63 -17.94
N GLU A 3 16.65 -12.11 -18.27
CA GLU A 3 17.74 -12.31 -17.29
C GLU A 3 18.17 -11.00 -16.58
N ALA A 4 18.21 -9.88 -17.30
CA ALA A 4 18.51 -8.58 -16.72
C ALA A 4 17.39 -8.08 -15.80
N THR A 5 16.13 -8.33 -16.17
CA THR A 5 14.96 -7.99 -15.35
C THR A 5 14.90 -8.85 -14.09
N ASP A 6 15.19 -10.14 -14.20
CA ASP A 6 15.22 -11.08 -13.08
C ASP A 6 16.34 -10.74 -12.10
N TYR A 7 17.53 -10.40 -12.61
CA TYR A 7 18.64 -9.91 -11.81
C TYR A 7 18.25 -8.63 -11.05
N PHE A 8 17.67 -7.65 -11.74
CA PHE A 8 17.26 -6.40 -11.12
C PHE A 8 16.15 -6.61 -10.07
N TYR A 9 15.21 -7.52 -10.33
CA TYR A 9 14.17 -7.89 -9.38
C TYR A 9 14.74 -8.59 -8.15
N ALA A 10 15.69 -9.51 -8.32
CA ALA A 10 16.39 -10.15 -7.21
C ALA A 10 17.16 -9.13 -6.37
N LEU A 11 17.95 -8.27 -7.01
CA LEU A 11 18.68 -7.19 -6.34
C LEU A 11 17.73 -6.29 -5.54
N SER A 12 16.59 -5.91 -6.13
CA SER A 12 15.57 -5.08 -5.49
C SER A 12 14.93 -5.74 -4.26
N LYS A 13 14.78 -7.06 -4.25
CA LYS A 13 14.34 -7.81 -3.07
C LYS A 13 15.42 -7.84 -1.98
N HIS A 14 16.69 -8.02 -2.36
CA HIS A 14 17.82 -8.09 -1.42
C HIS A 14 18.17 -6.73 -0.81
N SER A 15 18.07 -5.64 -1.58
CA SER A 15 18.30 -4.27 -1.13
C SER A 15 17.15 -3.71 -0.30
N ASN A 16 16.08 -4.50 -0.07
CA ASN A 16 14.86 -4.09 0.61
C ASN A 16 14.14 -2.91 -0.08
N TYR A 17 14.46 -2.62 -1.35
CA TYR A 17 13.72 -1.69 -2.21
C TYR A 17 12.29 -2.22 -2.42
N ILE A 18 12.17 -3.52 -2.69
CA ILE A 18 10.92 -4.26 -2.54
C ILE A 18 10.90 -4.81 -1.13
N GLN A 19 10.02 -4.26 -0.28
CA GLN A 19 9.92 -4.61 1.14
C GLN A 19 9.24 -5.97 1.36
N THR A 20 9.83 -7.04 0.82
CA THR A 20 9.33 -8.43 0.87
C THR A 20 8.97 -8.87 2.29
N LYS A 21 9.76 -8.47 3.29
CA LYS A 21 9.50 -8.76 4.71
C LYS A 21 8.20 -8.13 5.24
N GLN A 22 7.83 -6.94 4.76
CA GLN A 22 6.58 -6.28 5.16
C GLN A 22 5.40 -6.81 4.34
N ILE A 23 5.61 -7.07 3.05
CA ILE A 23 4.61 -7.69 2.18
C ILE A 23 4.21 -9.07 2.71
N ALA A 24 5.16 -9.84 3.24
CA ALA A 24 4.91 -11.15 3.85
C ALA A 24 4.00 -11.09 5.09
N LYS A 25 3.80 -9.92 5.70
CA LYS A 25 2.88 -9.72 6.83
C LYS A 25 1.47 -9.38 6.37
N ASN A 26 1.25 -9.13 5.08
CA ASN A 26 -0.08 -8.81 4.58
C ASN A 26 -1.03 -9.98 4.80
N ILE A 27 -2.29 -9.67 5.12
CA ILE A 27 -3.33 -10.69 5.27
C ILE A 27 -4.03 -10.83 3.92
N VAL A 28 -4.11 -12.05 3.40
CA VAL A 28 -4.74 -12.34 2.11
C VAL A 28 -5.96 -13.23 2.33
N TYR A 29 -7.09 -12.80 1.78
CA TYR A 29 -8.33 -13.57 1.72
C TYR A 29 -8.61 -13.89 0.26
N LYS A 30 -8.70 -15.18 -0.05
CA LYS A 30 -9.03 -15.68 -1.39
C LYS A 30 -10.36 -16.38 -1.32
N THR A 31 -11.28 -16.03 -2.23
CA THR A 31 -12.58 -16.68 -2.33
C THR A 31 -12.98 -16.84 -3.78
N SER A 32 -13.46 -18.01 -4.15
CA SER A 32 -14.02 -18.21 -5.49
C SER A 32 -15.43 -17.62 -5.54
N THR A 33 -15.71 -16.89 -6.60
CA THR A 33 -17.03 -16.30 -6.88
C THR A 33 -17.53 -16.78 -8.23
N GLU A 34 -18.81 -16.56 -8.53
CA GLU A 34 -19.39 -16.87 -9.84
C GLU A 34 -18.72 -16.12 -11.02
N TYR A 35 -18.01 -15.02 -10.73
CA TYR A 35 -17.28 -14.21 -11.71
C TYR A 35 -15.76 -14.49 -11.73
N GLY A 36 -15.29 -15.47 -10.95
CA GLY A 36 -13.87 -15.82 -10.83
C GLY A 36 -13.34 -15.67 -9.40
N ASP A 37 -12.02 -15.84 -9.25
CA ASP A 37 -11.37 -15.75 -7.94
C ASP A 37 -11.20 -14.30 -7.50
N LEU A 38 -11.68 -14.02 -6.29
CA LEU A 38 -11.54 -12.73 -5.62
C LEU A 38 -10.40 -12.82 -4.60
N ASP A 39 -9.36 -12.03 -4.82
CA ASP A 39 -8.22 -11.88 -3.93
C ASP A 39 -8.26 -10.51 -3.21
N ILE A 40 -8.53 -10.52 -1.90
CA ILE A 40 -8.51 -9.33 -1.05
C ILE A 40 -7.23 -9.35 -0.21
N THR A 41 -6.42 -8.29 -0.27
CA THR A 41 -5.18 -8.17 0.50
C THR A 41 -5.21 -6.95 1.42
N ILE A 42 -5.05 -7.16 2.73
CA ILE A 42 -4.85 -6.09 3.71
C ILE A 42 -3.35 -5.79 3.80
N ASN A 43 -2.96 -4.59 3.39
CA ASN A 43 -1.57 -4.14 3.43
C ASN A 43 -1.19 -3.61 4.81
N LEU A 44 -0.40 -4.37 5.57
CA LEU A 44 0.07 -3.98 6.90
C LEU A 44 1.39 -3.20 6.88
N SER A 45 2.01 -3.01 5.70
CA SER A 45 3.25 -2.25 5.56
C SER A 45 3.07 -0.73 5.68
N LYS A 46 1.85 -0.23 5.42
CA LYS A 46 1.50 1.16 5.70
C LYS A 46 1.04 1.25 7.15
N PRO A 47 1.78 1.93 8.05
CA PRO A 47 1.29 2.16 9.40
C PRO A 47 -0.03 2.92 9.31
N GLU A 48 -1.06 2.47 10.06
CA GLU A 48 -2.20 3.34 10.31
C GLU A 48 -1.69 4.66 10.88
N LYS A 49 -2.25 5.77 10.39
CA LYS A 49 -1.84 7.11 10.84
C LYS A 49 -1.87 7.16 12.36
N ASP A 50 -0.78 7.61 12.97
CA ASP A 50 -0.70 7.80 14.41
C ASP A 50 -1.88 8.69 14.86
N PRO A 51 -2.63 8.34 15.92
CA PRO A 51 -3.78 9.12 16.38
C PRO A 51 -3.48 10.61 16.58
N LYS A 52 -2.24 10.96 16.97
CA LYS A 52 -1.78 12.36 17.09
C LYS A 52 -1.69 13.05 15.73
N SER A 53 -1.27 12.32 14.70
CA SER A 53 -1.24 12.85 13.33
C SER A 53 -2.66 13.11 12.80
N ILE A 54 -3.61 12.22 13.10
CA ILE A 54 -5.03 12.40 12.77
C ILE A 54 -5.62 13.60 13.52
N ALA A 55 -5.35 13.72 14.82
CA ALA A 55 -5.82 14.85 15.63
C ALA A 55 -5.24 16.18 15.15
N ARG A 56 -3.97 16.20 14.71
CA ARG A 56 -3.33 17.39 14.15
C ARG A 56 -3.91 17.75 12.79
N GLU A 57 -4.15 16.77 11.92
CA GLU A 57 -4.79 16.98 10.61
C GLU A 57 -6.24 17.48 10.75
N LYS A 58 -6.98 17.00 11.75
CA LYS A 58 -8.34 17.48 12.05
C LYS A 58 -8.38 18.99 12.32
N ASN A 59 -7.35 19.52 12.98
CA ASN A 59 -7.25 20.93 13.35
C ASN A 59 -6.45 21.77 12.32
N ALA A 60 -5.85 21.14 11.31
CA ALA A 60 -5.10 21.84 10.27
C ALA A 60 -6.07 22.59 9.34
N LYS A 61 -5.68 23.81 8.93
CA LYS A 61 -6.40 24.53 7.88
C LYS A 61 -6.35 23.69 6.61
N LYS A 62 -7.51 23.25 6.12
CA LYS A 62 -7.61 22.47 4.88
C LYS A 62 -7.01 23.29 3.73
N GLY A 63 -5.90 22.82 3.18
CA GLY A 63 -5.34 23.35 1.93
C GLY A 63 -6.31 23.09 0.77
N HIS A 64 -6.20 23.88 -0.29
CA HIS A 64 -7.16 23.84 -1.41
C HIS A 64 -7.09 22.50 -2.19
N TYR A 65 -5.97 21.76 -2.11
CA TYR A 65 -5.80 20.46 -2.74
C TYR A 65 -4.69 19.60 -2.10
N PRO A 66 -4.86 18.27 -1.98
CA PRO A 66 -6.14 17.56 -2.06
C PRO A 66 -6.97 17.79 -0.79
N LYS A 67 -8.30 17.91 -0.95
CA LYS A 67 -9.25 18.23 0.13
C LYS A 67 -9.27 17.20 1.26
N CYS A 68 -8.99 15.93 0.93
CA CYS A 68 -8.54 14.94 1.90
C CYS A 68 -7.71 13.83 1.24
N LEU A 69 -6.75 13.29 1.98
CA LEU A 69 -5.79 12.29 1.48
C LEU A 69 -6.41 10.93 1.14
N LEU A 70 -7.61 10.66 1.65
CA LEU A 70 -8.37 9.41 1.46
C LEU A 70 -9.62 9.61 0.61
N CYS A 71 -9.81 10.81 0.08
CA CYS A 71 -10.97 11.12 -0.73
C CYS A 71 -10.80 10.45 -2.08
N MET A 72 -11.91 10.03 -2.70
CA MET A 72 -11.90 9.41 -4.04
C MET A 72 -11.22 10.30 -5.09
N GLU A 73 -11.25 11.62 -4.89
CA GLU A 73 -10.59 12.61 -5.76
C GLU A 73 -9.05 12.63 -5.61
N ASN A 74 -8.51 11.91 -4.63
CA ASN A 74 -7.08 11.82 -4.32
C ASN A 74 -6.56 10.40 -4.60
N GLU A 75 -6.74 9.94 -5.84
CA GLU A 75 -6.03 8.77 -6.36
C GLU A 75 -4.58 9.20 -6.62
N GLY A 76 -3.69 8.79 -5.71
CA GLY A 76 -2.24 8.90 -5.92
C GLY A 76 -1.72 7.82 -6.85
#